data_AF-A0A4R1WGX7-F1
#
_entry.id   AF-A0A4R1WGX7-F1
#
_cell.length_a   1.000
_cell.length_b   1.000
_cell.length_c   1.000
_cell.angle_alpha   90.00
_cell.angle_beta   90.00
_cell.angle_gamma   90.00
#
_symmetry.space_group_name_H-M   'P 1'
#
loop_
_entity.id
_entity.type
_entity.pdbx_description
1 polymer ?
#
loop_
_entity_poly.entity_id
_entity_poly.type
_entity_poly.pdbx_seq_one_letter_code
_entity_poly.pdbx_strand_id
1 'polypeptide(L)'
;MVGSIASSPSVDLSALPPPVSVDTPDYETRLAGKLARLISLMPEFSALVESDPAMILLESDSYDETVLVQSFADTGRALLLAFATGANLDHLGAIVDCPRLVVTPATDTAAAVMEKDAPYKLRIQLAPHRFSVAGPELAYKFHAMSAHGDVADVSAESPEPEDIRSLVLDVLAAHAASDALVADMTAALDAADWPGDVNITVMSNSGTGVPPAAVVAAVDSALQGDVRPMTDRVRVRPAERIGYDIEARIYPFAGPDQDLILETALAKLDAYLKEARRLGRDIEPSAHTAALFVGNVARVELISPAVDGPIDLSQFADADTIDVSIGGTVW
;
A
#
# COMPACT_ATOMS: atom_id res chain seq x y z
N MET A 1 14.47 -6.38 -20.26
CA MET A 1 13.73 -7.46 -20.96
C MET A 1 13.37 -8.47 -19.89
N VAL A 2 12.08 -8.75 -19.73
CA VAL A 2 11.45 -9.55 -18.66
C VAL A 2 11.77 -9.04 -17.25
N GLY A 3 11.07 -7.98 -16.82
CA GLY A 3 10.92 -7.72 -15.39
C GLY A 3 10.29 -8.96 -14.76
N SER A 4 10.89 -9.45 -13.68
CA SER A 4 10.39 -10.59 -12.92
C SER A 4 8.91 -10.39 -12.62
N ILE A 5 8.06 -11.22 -13.23
CA ILE A 5 6.62 -11.27 -12.98
C ILE A 5 6.28 -11.81 -11.56
N ALA A 6 7.29 -12.05 -10.72
CA ALA A 6 7.13 -12.63 -9.39
C ALA A 6 7.20 -11.61 -8.23
N SER A 7 7.76 -10.41 -8.44
CA SER A 7 7.78 -9.39 -7.38
C SER A 7 6.54 -8.48 -7.50
N SER A 8 5.54 -8.76 -6.66
CA SER A 8 4.25 -8.05 -6.48
C SER A 8 3.10 -8.36 -7.46
N PRO A 9 2.27 -9.41 -7.23
CA PRO A 9 0.97 -9.54 -7.89
C PRO A 9 -0.18 -8.94 -7.07
N SER A 10 0.09 -8.04 -6.12
CA SER A 10 -0.98 -7.20 -5.57
C SER A 10 -1.30 -6.12 -6.62
N VAL A 11 -2.23 -6.42 -7.52
CA VAL A 11 -2.85 -5.39 -8.35
C VAL A 11 -3.31 -4.27 -7.41
N ASP A 12 -2.83 -3.06 -7.65
CA ASP A 12 -3.28 -1.89 -6.89
C ASP A 12 -4.76 -1.65 -7.17
N LEU A 13 -5.59 -2.09 -6.24
CA LEU A 13 -7.04 -1.96 -6.34
C LEU A 13 -7.52 -0.52 -6.13
N SER A 14 -6.68 0.34 -5.54
CA SER A 14 -7.06 1.73 -5.29
C SER A 14 -7.12 2.56 -6.58
N ALA A 15 -6.36 2.16 -7.60
CA ALA A 15 -6.33 2.80 -8.91
C ALA A 15 -7.49 2.37 -9.85
N LEU A 16 -8.29 1.39 -9.46
CA LEU A 16 -9.39 0.92 -10.30
C LEU A 16 -10.56 1.91 -10.30
N PRO A 17 -11.12 2.26 -11.47
CA PRO A 17 -12.32 3.08 -11.50
C PRO A 17 -13.48 2.33 -10.82
N PRO A 18 -14.38 3.03 -10.12
CA PRO A 18 -15.58 2.42 -9.57
C PRO A 18 -16.40 1.73 -10.67
N PRO A 19 -16.82 0.48 -10.47
CA PRO A 19 -17.63 -0.21 -11.46
C PRO A 19 -19.03 0.42 -11.56
N VAL A 20 -19.60 0.36 -12.76
CA VAL A 20 -20.99 0.75 -13.01
C VAL A 20 -21.86 -0.48 -12.85
N SER A 21 -22.45 -0.67 -11.68
CA SER A 21 -23.36 -1.79 -11.38
C SER A 21 -24.81 -1.47 -11.71
N VAL A 22 -25.20 -0.20 -11.56
CA VAL A 22 -26.54 0.33 -11.84
C VAL A 22 -26.36 1.66 -12.57
N ASP A 23 -27.21 1.94 -13.55
CA ASP A 23 -27.23 3.24 -14.23
C ASP A 23 -27.69 4.35 -13.26
N THR A 24 -26.91 5.42 -13.15
CA THR A 24 -27.12 6.54 -12.21
C THR A 24 -27.35 7.84 -12.99
N PRO A 25 -28.49 7.99 -13.70
CA PRO A 25 -28.81 9.24 -14.39
C PRO A 25 -28.95 10.37 -13.38
N ASP A 26 -28.59 11.58 -13.79
CA ASP A 26 -28.82 12.78 -12.99
C ASP A 26 -30.32 13.04 -12.79
N TYR A 27 -30.60 13.92 -11.83
CA TYR A 27 -31.95 14.29 -11.43
C TYR A 27 -32.81 14.79 -12.61
N GLU A 28 -32.24 15.66 -13.45
CA GLU A 28 -32.96 16.29 -14.56
C GLU A 28 -33.35 15.26 -15.63
N THR A 29 -32.43 14.36 -15.96
CA THR A 29 -32.66 13.26 -16.90
C THR A 29 -33.78 12.35 -16.40
N ARG A 30 -33.80 12.05 -15.09
CA ARG A 30 -34.83 11.20 -14.47
C ARG A 30 -36.19 11.90 -14.46
N LEU A 31 -36.25 13.16 -14.05
CA LEU A 31 -37.48 13.96 -14.02
C LEU A 31 -38.08 14.07 -15.44
N ALA A 32 -37.25 14.37 -16.44
CA ALA A 32 -37.67 14.44 -17.84
C ALA A 32 -38.29 13.11 -18.32
N GLY A 33 -37.68 11.98 -17.97
CA GLY A 33 -38.23 10.65 -18.27
C GLY A 33 -39.58 10.38 -17.60
N LYS A 34 -39.74 10.77 -16.33
CA LYS A 34 -41.02 10.62 -15.62
C LYS A 34 -42.10 11.55 -16.16
N LEU A 35 -41.75 12.78 -16.53
CA LEU A 35 -42.68 13.72 -17.18
C LEU A 35 -43.17 13.19 -18.53
N ALA A 36 -42.27 12.68 -19.36
CA ALA A 36 -42.64 12.05 -20.61
C ALA A 36 -43.62 10.87 -20.39
N ARG A 37 -43.36 10.07 -19.36
CA ARG A 37 -44.26 8.97 -18.95
C ARG A 37 -45.62 9.49 -18.47
N LEU A 38 -45.67 10.54 -17.66
CA LEU A 38 -46.93 11.16 -17.20
C LEU A 38 -47.77 11.62 -18.38
N ILE A 39 -47.19 12.39 -19.30
CA ILE A 39 -47.89 12.92 -20.49
C ILE A 39 -48.43 11.76 -21.35
N SER A 40 -47.69 10.67 -21.49
CA SER A 40 -48.17 9.49 -22.23
C SER A 40 -49.35 8.78 -21.58
N LEU A 41 -49.40 8.75 -20.24
CA LEU A 41 -50.45 8.07 -19.47
C LEU A 41 -51.69 8.95 -19.30
N MET A 42 -51.50 10.27 -19.22
CA MET A 42 -52.54 11.28 -19.04
C MET A 42 -52.34 12.45 -20.01
N PRO A 43 -52.70 12.29 -21.30
CA PRO A 43 -52.52 13.33 -22.31
C PRO A 43 -53.27 14.64 -22.00
N GLU A 44 -54.35 14.57 -21.22
CA GLU A 44 -55.10 15.73 -20.73
C GLU A 44 -54.33 16.58 -19.71
N PHE A 45 -53.32 16.01 -19.04
CA PHE A 45 -52.47 16.73 -18.10
C PHE A 45 -51.45 17.58 -18.86
N SER A 46 -51.81 18.84 -19.11
CA SER A 46 -51.06 19.77 -19.97
C SER A 46 -50.43 20.94 -19.23
N ALA A 47 -50.75 21.14 -17.95
CA ALA A 47 -50.20 22.21 -17.12
C ALA A 47 -48.99 21.72 -16.32
N LEU A 48 -47.80 21.80 -16.91
CA LEU A 48 -46.53 21.48 -16.25
C LEU A 48 -45.98 22.70 -15.49
N VAL A 49 -46.71 23.16 -14.47
CA VAL A 49 -46.30 24.32 -13.65
C VAL A 49 -45.69 23.82 -12.34
N GLU A 50 -44.59 24.42 -11.88
CA GLU A 50 -43.90 24.04 -10.62
C GLU A 50 -44.81 24.10 -9.38
N SER A 51 -45.86 24.91 -9.40
CA SER A 51 -46.83 25.00 -8.31
C SER A 51 -47.89 23.88 -8.30
N ASP A 52 -47.96 23.07 -9.35
CA ASP A 52 -48.90 21.96 -9.42
C ASP A 52 -48.48 20.85 -8.45
N PRO A 53 -49.39 20.34 -7.59
CA PRO A 53 -49.08 19.26 -6.66
C PRO A 53 -48.48 18.01 -7.33
N ALA A 54 -48.87 17.68 -8.57
CA ALA A 54 -48.32 16.53 -9.28
C ALA A 54 -46.85 16.76 -9.69
N MET A 55 -46.47 17.99 -10.03
CA MET A 55 -45.08 18.36 -10.33
C MET A 55 -44.21 18.25 -9.08
N ILE A 56 -44.66 18.82 -7.95
CA ILE A 56 -43.94 18.74 -6.67
C ILE A 56 -43.72 17.28 -6.24
N LEU A 57 -44.75 16.42 -6.40
CA LEU A 57 -44.63 14.99 -6.09
C LEU A 57 -43.64 14.28 -7.02
N LEU A 58 -43.65 14.59 -8.32
CA LEU A 58 -42.71 14.01 -9.29
C LEU A 58 -41.27 14.45 -9.05
N GLU A 59 -41.05 15.70 -8.67
CA GLU A 59 -39.74 16.23 -8.29
C GLU A 59 -39.23 15.53 -7.03
N SER A 60 -40.05 15.46 -5.97
CA SER A 60 -39.71 14.72 -4.74
C SER A 60 -39.37 13.25 -5.01
N ASP A 61 -40.20 12.56 -5.78
CA ASP A 61 -40.00 11.15 -6.13
C ASP A 61 -38.80 10.93 -7.07
N SER A 62 -38.45 11.91 -7.91
CA SER A 62 -37.22 11.88 -8.72
C SER A 62 -35.97 12.06 -7.88
N TYR A 63 -36.03 12.92 -6.86
CA TYR A 63 -34.96 13.09 -5.89
C TYR A 63 -34.75 11.82 -5.06
N ASP A 64 -35.82 11.27 -4.48
CA ASP A 64 -35.78 10.05 -3.68
C ASP A 64 -35.23 8.87 -4.49
N GLU A 65 -35.65 8.71 -5.75
CA GLU A 65 -35.09 7.68 -6.63
C GLU A 65 -33.60 7.90 -6.95
N THR A 66 -33.16 9.14 -7.09
CA THR A 66 -31.73 9.45 -7.33
C THR A 66 -30.89 9.01 -6.13
N VAL A 67 -31.35 9.32 -4.91
CA VAL A 67 -30.72 8.86 -3.66
C VAL A 67 -30.76 7.34 -3.55
N LEU A 68 -31.89 6.71 -3.86
CA LEU A 68 -32.05 5.27 -3.80
C LEU A 68 -31.10 4.54 -4.77
N VAL A 69 -31.02 4.99 -6.02
CA VAL A 69 -30.11 4.39 -7.02
C VAL A 69 -28.65 4.60 -6.63
N GLN A 70 -28.31 5.77 -6.08
CA GLN A 70 -26.98 6.01 -5.52
C GLN A 70 -26.67 5.03 -4.37
N SER A 71 -27.63 4.75 -3.49
CA SER A 71 -27.46 3.78 -2.40
C SER A 71 -27.22 2.35 -2.90
N PHE A 72 -27.85 1.94 -4.00
CA PHE A 72 -27.59 0.65 -4.62
C PHE A 72 -26.20 0.58 -5.27
N ALA A 73 -25.77 1.66 -5.92
CA ALA A 73 -24.42 1.76 -6.49
C ALA A 73 -23.36 1.65 -5.38
N ASP A 74 -23.54 2.36 -4.26
CA ASP A 74 -22.62 2.32 -3.13
C ASP A 74 -22.63 0.95 -2.42
N THR A 75 -23.79 0.30 -2.32
CA THR A 75 -23.89 -1.09 -1.83
C THR A 75 -23.12 -2.05 -2.73
N GLY A 76 -23.25 -1.90 -4.05
CA GLY A 76 -22.50 -2.71 -5.02
C GLY A 76 -20.98 -2.54 -4.87
N ARG A 77 -20.51 -1.31 -4.65
CA ARG A 77 -19.09 -1.01 -4.38
C ARG A 77 -18.63 -1.66 -3.07
N ALA A 78 -19.44 -1.59 -2.02
CA ALA A 78 -19.10 -2.12 -0.70
C ALA A 78 -18.88 -3.64 -0.67
N LEU A 79 -19.38 -4.38 -1.66
CA LEU A 79 -19.17 -5.82 -1.82
C LEU A 79 -17.86 -6.19 -2.55
N LEU A 80 -17.13 -5.19 -3.06
CA LEU A 80 -15.90 -5.41 -3.82
C LEU A 80 -14.69 -5.06 -2.96
N LEU A 81 -13.68 -5.93 -2.95
CA LEU A 81 -12.47 -5.78 -2.13
C LEU A 81 -11.78 -4.41 -2.32
N ALA A 82 -11.79 -3.88 -3.54
CA ALA A 82 -11.23 -2.58 -3.88
C ALA A 82 -11.85 -1.43 -3.06
N PHE A 83 -13.18 -1.42 -2.88
CA PHE A 83 -13.92 -0.30 -2.31
C PHE A 83 -14.49 -0.58 -0.91
N ALA A 84 -14.60 -1.85 -0.51
CA ALA A 84 -15.10 -2.24 0.80
C ALA A 84 -14.29 -1.59 1.94
N THR A 85 -14.97 -1.22 3.02
CA THR A 85 -14.39 -0.65 4.24
C THR A 85 -15.11 -1.20 5.47
N GLY A 86 -14.46 -1.12 6.64
CA GLY A 86 -15.03 -1.54 7.92
C GLY A 86 -15.63 -2.95 7.91
N ALA A 87 -16.86 -3.10 8.40
CA ALA A 87 -17.53 -4.40 8.56
C ALA A 87 -17.74 -5.15 7.22
N ASN A 88 -17.96 -4.45 6.12
CA ASN A 88 -18.10 -5.09 4.82
C ASN A 88 -16.78 -5.75 4.38
N LEU A 89 -15.66 -5.08 4.65
CA LEU A 89 -14.33 -5.64 4.42
C LEU A 89 -14.06 -6.83 5.34
N ASP A 90 -14.54 -6.79 6.59
CA ASP A 90 -14.42 -7.92 7.52
C ASP A 90 -15.18 -9.17 7.03
N HIS A 91 -16.37 -8.99 6.46
CA HIS A 91 -17.11 -10.08 5.82
C HIS A 91 -16.38 -10.67 4.61
N LEU A 92 -15.72 -9.83 3.79
CA LEU A 92 -14.90 -10.32 2.68
C LEU A 92 -13.68 -11.10 3.17
N GLY A 93 -13.00 -10.63 4.22
CA GLY A 93 -11.89 -11.36 4.83
C GLY A 93 -12.32 -12.70 5.41
N ALA A 94 -13.53 -12.78 5.99
CA ALA A 94 -14.09 -14.04 6.50
C ALA A 94 -14.29 -15.11 5.42
N ILE A 95 -14.62 -14.73 4.17
CA ILE A 95 -14.77 -15.68 3.04
C ILE A 95 -13.47 -16.44 2.79
N VAL A 96 -12.34 -15.76 2.95
CA VAL A 96 -11.01 -16.33 2.79
C VAL A 96 -10.36 -16.65 4.12
N ASP A 97 -11.10 -16.76 5.23
CA ASP A 97 -10.57 -17.05 6.58
C ASP A 97 -9.33 -16.21 6.92
N CYS A 98 -9.43 -14.90 6.69
CA CYS A 98 -8.42 -13.90 7.00
C CYS A 98 -9.06 -12.86 7.91
N PRO A 99 -9.00 -13.02 9.25
CA PRO A 99 -9.57 -12.05 10.18
C PRO A 99 -8.66 -10.82 10.32
N ARG A 100 -9.25 -9.71 10.74
CA ARG A 100 -8.53 -8.47 11.06
C ARG A 100 -7.63 -8.68 12.29
N LEU A 101 -6.38 -8.22 12.22
CA LEU A 101 -5.45 -8.36 13.33
C LEU A 101 -5.68 -7.30 14.42
N VAL A 102 -5.33 -7.67 15.65
CA VAL A 102 -5.20 -6.72 16.77
C VAL A 102 -3.78 -6.16 16.75
N VAL A 103 -3.63 -4.86 16.58
CA VAL A 103 -2.33 -4.16 16.57
C VAL A 103 -1.91 -3.83 18.00
N THR A 104 -2.84 -3.30 18.79
CA THR A 104 -2.63 -3.03 20.22
C THR A 104 -3.76 -3.65 21.01
N PRO A 105 -3.48 -4.55 21.96
CA PRO A 105 -4.51 -5.14 22.80
C PRO A 105 -5.29 -4.08 23.57
N ALA A 106 -6.54 -4.41 23.92
CA ALA A 106 -7.33 -3.57 24.81
C ALA A 106 -6.68 -3.48 26.20
N THR A 107 -6.86 -2.34 26.84
CA THR A 107 -6.54 -2.12 28.27
C THR A 107 -7.84 -1.82 29.02
N ASP A 108 -7.80 -1.76 30.35
CA ASP A 108 -8.97 -1.41 31.16
C ASP A 108 -9.58 -0.04 30.79
N THR A 109 -8.78 0.84 30.17
CA THR A 109 -9.16 2.22 29.85
C THR A 109 -9.25 2.51 28.35
N ALA A 110 -8.86 1.58 27.48
CA ALA A 110 -8.84 1.80 26.03
C ALA A 110 -9.20 0.52 25.25
N ALA A 111 -10.05 0.67 24.24
CA ALA A 111 -10.37 -0.42 23.32
C ALA A 111 -9.15 -0.87 22.52
N ALA A 112 -9.18 -2.10 22.03
CA ALA A 112 -8.13 -2.64 21.16
C ALA A 112 -8.03 -1.81 19.87
N VAL A 113 -6.79 -1.54 19.45
CA VAL A 113 -6.52 -0.93 18.14
C VAL A 113 -6.45 -2.04 17.12
N MET A 114 -7.41 -2.06 16.20
CA MET A 114 -7.47 -3.03 15.12
C MET A 114 -6.65 -2.57 13.90
N GLU A 115 -6.24 -3.53 13.09
CA GLU A 115 -5.59 -3.30 11.80
C GLU A 115 -6.46 -2.39 10.91
N LYS A 116 -5.82 -1.48 10.15
CA LYS A 116 -6.53 -0.55 9.25
C LYS A 116 -6.99 -1.26 7.96
N ASP A 117 -7.95 -0.67 7.25
CA ASP A 117 -8.52 -1.27 6.04
C ASP A 117 -7.52 -1.49 4.90
N ALA A 118 -6.58 -0.56 4.69
CA ALA A 118 -5.60 -0.66 3.60
C ALA A 118 -4.65 -1.88 3.75
N PRO A 119 -3.92 -2.08 4.88
CA PRO A 119 -3.11 -3.29 5.06
C PRO A 119 -3.95 -4.56 5.10
N TYR A 120 -5.17 -4.49 5.64
CA TYR A 120 -6.06 -5.65 5.69
C TYR A 120 -6.51 -6.10 4.28
N LYS A 121 -6.80 -5.17 3.36
CA LYS A 121 -7.09 -5.49 1.95
C LYS A 121 -5.94 -6.25 1.28
N LEU A 122 -4.70 -5.84 1.52
CA LEU A 122 -3.52 -6.51 1.00
C LEU A 122 -3.41 -7.95 1.54
N ARG A 123 -3.62 -8.14 2.85
CA ARG A 123 -3.67 -9.48 3.46
C ARG A 123 -4.78 -10.36 2.87
N ILE A 124 -5.96 -9.81 2.61
CA ILE A 124 -7.07 -10.53 1.97
C ILE A 124 -6.69 -10.95 0.54
N GLN A 125 -6.03 -10.08 -0.24
CA GLN A 125 -5.52 -10.44 -1.58
C GLN A 125 -4.46 -11.54 -1.53
N LEU A 126 -3.60 -11.53 -0.50
CA LEU A 126 -2.54 -12.51 -0.33
C LEU A 126 -3.06 -13.86 0.21
N ALA A 127 -4.20 -13.87 0.90
CA ALA A 127 -4.74 -15.05 1.57
C ALA A 127 -4.87 -16.31 0.68
N PRO A 128 -5.29 -16.23 -0.59
CA PRO A 128 -5.33 -17.40 -1.47
C PRO A 128 -3.96 -18.07 -1.71
N HIS A 129 -2.85 -17.35 -1.58
CA HIS A 129 -1.50 -17.92 -1.77
C HIS A 129 -1.11 -18.90 -0.66
N ARG A 130 -1.73 -18.81 0.52
CA ARG A 130 -1.48 -19.72 1.65
C ARG A 130 -1.86 -21.17 1.37
N PHE A 131 -2.70 -21.42 0.36
CA PHE A 131 -3.12 -22.79 0.02
C PHE A 131 -1.94 -23.62 -0.51
N SER A 132 -0.87 -22.97 -0.97
CA SER A 132 0.36 -23.64 -1.34
C SER A 132 1.29 -23.78 -0.14
N VAL A 133 1.62 -25.02 0.20
CA VAL A 133 2.64 -25.39 1.21
C VAL A 133 4.01 -25.67 0.58
N ALA A 134 4.15 -25.42 -0.73
CA ALA A 134 5.38 -25.67 -1.48
C ALA A 134 6.38 -24.50 -1.44
N GLY A 135 6.24 -23.60 -0.45
CA GLY A 135 7.15 -22.46 -0.25
C GLY A 135 7.18 -21.41 -1.36
N PRO A 136 6.08 -21.03 -2.05
CA PRO A 136 6.14 -19.88 -2.94
C PRO A 136 6.31 -18.59 -2.14
N GLU A 137 7.02 -17.62 -2.72
CA GLU A 137 7.28 -16.28 -2.15
C GLU A 137 6.04 -15.67 -1.47
N LEU A 138 4.91 -15.66 -2.15
CA LEU A 138 3.68 -15.00 -1.68
C LEU A 138 3.01 -15.74 -0.52
N ALA A 139 3.22 -17.06 -0.38
CA ALA A 139 2.76 -17.79 0.80
C ALA A 139 3.57 -17.35 2.02
N TYR A 140 4.90 -17.29 1.90
CA TYR A 140 5.76 -16.77 2.96
C TYR A 140 5.37 -15.34 3.35
N LYS A 141 5.14 -14.46 2.36
CA LYS A 141 4.66 -13.10 2.58
C LYS A 141 3.34 -13.07 3.36
N PHE A 142 2.33 -13.86 2.95
CA PHE A 142 1.06 -13.92 3.66
C PHE A 142 1.21 -14.39 5.11
N HIS A 143 1.94 -15.47 5.35
CA HIS A 143 2.10 -16.04 6.69
C HIS A 143 2.88 -15.09 7.61
N ALA A 144 3.92 -14.43 7.09
CA ALA A 144 4.68 -13.43 7.83
C ALA A 144 3.84 -12.19 8.17
N MET A 145 3.10 -11.64 7.20
CA MET A 145 2.15 -10.53 7.43
C MET A 145 0.98 -10.92 8.34
N SER A 146 0.75 -12.23 8.56
CA SER A 146 -0.29 -12.74 9.48
C SER A 146 0.18 -13.04 10.87
N ALA A 147 1.49 -13.03 11.11
CA ALA A 147 2.04 -13.36 12.42
C ALA A 147 1.79 -12.27 13.46
N HIS A 148 1.76 -10.99 13.06
CA HIS A 148 1.63 -9.88 14.00
C HIS A 148 1.01 -8.63 13.35
N GLY A 149 0.14 -7.90 14.06
CA GLY A 149 -0.58 -6.73 13.54
C GLY A 149 0.28 -5.48 13.26
N ASP A 150 1.53 -5.49 13.72
CA ASP A 150 2.50 -4.39 13.51
C ASP A 150 3.38 -4.59 12.26
N VAL A 151 3.23 -5.69 11.52
CA VAL A 151 3.98 -5.92 10.28
C VAL A 151 3.40 -5.04 9.17
N ALA A 152 4.21 -4.16 8.59
CA ALA A 152 3.83 -3.28 7.49
C ALA A 152 4.01 -3.93 6.12
N ASP A 153 5.17 -4.56 5.91
CA ASP A 153 5.55 -5.19 4.65
C ASP A 153 6.56 -6.32 4.91
N VAL A 154 6.62 -7.26 3.97
CA VAL A 154 7.52 -8.41 4.02
C VAL A 154 8.04 -8.72 2.62
N SER A 155 9.35 -8.97 2.52
CA SER A 155 9.98 -9.59 1.37
C SER A 155 10.41 -11.01 1.73
N ALA A 156 10.35 -11.92 0.75
CA ALA A 156 10.75 -13.30 0.89
C ALA A 156 11.65 -13.67 -0.28
N GLU A 157 12.94 -13.85 0.00
CA GLU A 157 13.94 -14.05 -1.03
C GLU A 157 14.77 -15.30 -0.75
N SER A 158 15.03 -16.07 -1.81
CA SER A 158 16.10 -17.05 -1.77
C SER A 158 17.38 -16.31 -2.13
N PRO A 159 18.41 -16.29 -1.26
CA PRO A 159 19.69 -15.68 -1.61
C PRO A 159 20.24 -16.36 -2.86
N GLU A 160 20.82 -15.57 -3.75
CA GLU A 160 21.62 -16.14 -4.83
C GLU A 160 22.93 -16.70 -4.24
N PRO A 161 23.57 -17.69 -4.89
CA PRO A 161 24.79 -18.31 -4.38
C PRO A 161 25.93 -17.32 -4.01
N GLU A 162 25.91 -16.11 -4.57
CA GLU A 162 26.92 -15.06 -4.32
C GLU A 162 26.75 -14.33 -2.97
N ASP A 163 25.54 -14.19 -2.42
CA ASP A 163 25.30 -13.47 -1.14
C ASP A 163 25.74 -14.28 0.08
N ILE A 164 25.55 -15.60 0.04
CA ILE A 164 26.00 -16.53 1.08
C ILE A 164 27.52 -16.51 1.19
N ARG A 165 28.20 -16.37 0.04
CA ARG A 165 29.65 -16.26 -0.02
C ARG A 165 30.13 -15.03 0.74
N SER A 166 29.51 -13.87 0.51
CA SER A 166 29.88 -12.62 1.19
C SER A 166 29.72 -12.73 2.71
N LEU A 167 28.58 -13.26 3.17
CA LEU A 167 28.29 -13.38 4.61
C LEU A 167 29.24 -14.34 5.34
N VAL A 168 29.63 -15.45 4.69
CA VAL A 168 30.62 -16.37 5.28
C VAL A 168 31.99 -15.72 5.34
N LEU A 169 32.38 -14.97 4.31
CA LEU A 169 33.66 -14.24 4.31
C LEU A 169 33.70 -13.13 5.37
N ASP A 170 32.59 -12.41 5.58
CA ASP A 170 32.48 -11.37 6.62
C ASP A 170 32.58 -11.95 8.03
N VAL A 171 31.93 -13.10 8.29
CA VAL A 171 32.03 -13.78 9.59
C VAL A 171 33.45 -14.28 9.85
N LEU A 172 34.10 -14.85 8.83
CA LEU A 172 35.50 -15.29 8.93
C LEU A 172 36.44 -14.12 9.20
N ALA A 173 36.22 -12.99 8.54
CA ALA A 173 36.98 -11.76 8.76
C ALA A 173 36.77 -11.20 10.19
N ALA A 174 35.52 -11.11 10.64
CA ALA A 174 35.16 -10.61 11.97
C ALA A 174 35.77 -11.44 13.12
N HIS A 175 36.04 -12.72 12.88
CA HIS A 175 36.61 -13.63 13.87
C HIS A 175 38.10 -13.90 13.65
N ALA A 176 38.77 -13.15 12.77
CA ALA A 176 40.19 -13.33 12.43
C ALA A 176 40.54 -14.80 12.13
N ALA A 177 39.70 -15.44 11.31
CA ALA A 177 39.91 -16.81 10.86
C ALA A 177 41.29 -16.95 10.17
N SER A 178 41.91 -18.12 10.31
CA SER A 178 43.18 -18.38 9.64
C SER A 178 43.02 -18.39 8.13
N ASP A 179 44.05 -17.95 7.41
CA ASP A 179 44.06 -17.93 5.94
C ASP A 179 43.74 -19.31 5.33
N ALA A 180 44.13 -20.40 6.01
CA ALA A 180 43.79 -21.76 5.63
C ALA A 180 42.28 -22.03 5.69
N LEU A 181 41.62 -21.61 6.78
CA LEU A 181 40.17 -21.79 6.93
C LEU A 181 39.39 -20.92 5.94
N VAL A 182 39.87 -19.70 5.67
CA VAL A 182 39.28 -18.81 4.64
C VAL A 182 39.39 -19.43 3.25
N ALA A 183 40.55 -19.97 2.90
CA ALA A 183 40.77 -20.63 1.62
C ALA A 183 39.89 -21.90 1.47
N ASP A 184 39.84 -22.74 2.50
CA ASP A 184 39.03 -23.96 2.50
C ASP A 184 37.53 -23.64 2.40
N MET A 185 37.05 -22.62 3.11
CA MET A 185 35.64 -22.20 3.03
C MET A 185 35.31 -21.53 1.71
N THR A 186 36.21 -20.72 1.15
CA THR A 186 36.01 -20.13 -0.18
C THR A 186 35.90 -21.23 -1.25
N ALA A 187 36.77 -22.23 -1.20
CA ALA A 187 36.71 -23.38 -2.11
C ALA A 187 35.46 -24.24 -1.91
N ALA A 188 34.98 -24.40 -0.68
CA ALA A 188 33.74 -25.11 -0.38
C ALA A 188 32.49 -24.35 -0.86
N LEU A 189 32.50 -23.02 -0.76
CA LEU A 189 31.45 -22.15 -1.28
C LEU A 189 31.41 -22.16 -2.81
N ASP A 190 32.58 -22.08 -3.46
CA ASP A 190 32.72 -22.17 -4.92
C ASP A 190 32.26 -23.53 -5.49
N ALA A 191 32.24 -24.58 -4.66
CA ALA A 191 31.88 -25.93 -5.06
C ALA A 191 30.43 -26.33 -4.73
N ALA A 192 29.63 -25.46 -4.12
CA ALA A 192 28.35 -25.83 -3.56
C ALA A 192 27.15 -25.23 -4.31
N ASP A 193 26.24 -26.10 -4.73
CA ASP A 193 24.88 -25.75 -5.15
C ASP A 193 24.03 -25.59 -3.87
N TRP A 194 23.54 -24.39 -3.56
CA TRP A 194 22.80 -24.10 -2.32
C TRP A 194 21.30 -23.88 -2.52
N PRO A 195 20.49 -24.95 -2.68
CA PRO A 195 19.03 -24.86 -2.64
C PRO A 195 18.52 -24.82 -1.20
N GLY A 196 17.55 -23.94 -0.93
CA GLY A 196 16.66 -24.04 0.24
C GLY A 196 16.88 -23.05 1.38
N ASP A 197 17.85 -22.14 1.35
CA ASP A 197 17.82 -21.01 2.32
C ASP A 197 16.76 -19.98 1.85
N VAL A 198 15.95 -19.45 2.76
CA VAL A 198 14.94 -18.42 2.48
C VAL A 198 15.08 -17.31 3.51
N ASN A 199 15.42 -16.10 3.06
CA ASN A 199 15.49 -14.90 3.88
C ASN A 199 14.14 -14.18 3.85
N ILE A 200 13.57 -13.96 5.03
CA ILE A 200 12.33 -13.21 5.21
C ILE A 200 12.69 -11.90 5.88
N THR A 201 12.52 -10.79 5.19
CA THR A 201 12.76 -9.46 5.75
C THR A 201 11.44 -8.83 6.17
N VAL A 202 11.37 -8.38 7.42
CA VAL A 202 10.15 -7.83 8.01
C VAL A 202 10.32 -6.34 8.26
N MET A 203 9.33 -5.55 7.83
CA MET A 203 9.21 -4.13 8.13
C MET A 203 8.03 -3.92 9.09
N SER A 204 8.18 -2.99 10.04
CA SER A 204 7.12 -2.62 10.98
C SER A 204 6.37 -1.35 10.55
N ASN A 205 5.11 -1.24 10.97
CA ASN A 205 4.28 -0.04 10.80
C ASN A 205 4.51 1.01 11.90
N SER A 206 5.18 0.64 12.99
CA SER A 206 5.44 1.52 14.13
C SER A 206 6.84 2.16 14.07
N GLY A 207 6.96 3.32 14.73
CA GLY A 207 8.24 4.00 14.92
C GLY A 207 8.99 4.31 13.62
N THR A 208 10.26 3.89 13.57
CA THR A 208 11.19 4.11 12.45
C THR A 208 11.10 3.03 11.38
N GLY A 209 10.07 2.18 11.38
CA GLY A 209 9.87 1.10 10.39
C GLY A 209 10.71 -0.16 10.66
N VAL A 210 11.70 -0.09 11.56
CA VAL A 210 12.47 -1.24 12.01
C VAL A 210 11.64 -2.01 13.05
N PRO A 211 11.36 -3.32 12.85
CA PRO A 211 10.50 -4.06 13.76
C PRO A 211 11.17 -4.33 15.12
N PRO A 212 10.41 -4.22 16.24
CA PRO A 212 10.87 -4.69 17.53
C PRO A 212 11.17 -6.20 17.52
N ALA A 213 12.08 -6.66 18.38
CA ALA A 213 12.48 -8.07 18.47
C ALA A 213 11.29 -9.03 18.70
N ALA A 214 10.25 -8.58 19.41
CA ALA A 214 9.02 -9.36 19.63
C ALA A 214 8.27 -9.65 18.32
N VAL A 215 8.22 -8.69 17.38
CA VAL A 215 7.56 -8.85 16.08
C VAL A 215 8.34 -9.86 15.23
N VAL A 216 9.67 -9.73 15.20
CA VAL A 216 10.55 -10.67 14.48
C VAL A 216 10.41 -12.09 15.02
N ALA A 217 10.38 -12.26 16.34
CA ALA A 217 10.19 -13.56 16.98
C ALA A 217 8.81 -14.17 16.71
N ALA A 218 7.76 -13.35 16.65
CA ALA A 218 6.41 -13.81 16.30
C ALA A 218 6.36 -14.31 14.85
N VAL A 219 6.97 -13.58 13.92
CA VAL A 219 7.09 -13.99 12.51
C VAL A 219 7.91 -15.26 12.37
N ASP A 220 9.07 -15.35 13.01
CA ASP A 220 9.89 -16.57 12.99
C ASP A 220 9.08 -17.76 13.48
N SER A 221 8.47 -17.67 14.66
CA SER A 221 7.63 -18.74 15.21
C SER A 221 6.47 -19.15 14.30
N ALA A 222 5.89 -18.21 13.54
CA ALA A 222 4.78 -18.50 12.62
C ALA A 222 5.23 -19.23 11.35
N LEU A 223 6.47 -19.01 10.91
CA LEU A 223 7.04 -19.64 9.72
C LEU A 223 7.75 -20.97 10.02
N GLN A 224 8.12 -21.20 11.29
CA GLN A 224 8.59 -22.51 11.73
C GLN A 224 7.41 -23.49 11.82
N GLY A 225 7.42 -24.56 11.02
CA GLY A 225 6.42 -25.64 11.08
C GLY A 225 5.92 -26.06 9.70
N ASP A 226 4.61 -26.31 9.58
CA ASP A 226 3.97 -26.84 8.37
C ASP A 226 3.85 -25.82 7.22
N VAL A 227 4.20 -24.55 7.47
CA VAL A 227 4.18 -23.47 6.48
C VAL A 227 5.31 -23.61 5.46
N ARG A 228 6.49 -24.05 5.92
CA ARG A 228 7.67 -24.19 5.05
C ARG A 228 7.81 -25.62 4.54
N PRO A 229 8.27 -25.83 3.30
CA PRO A 229 8.78 -27.11 2.87
C PRO A 229 9.89 -27.62 3.81
N MET A 230 9.98 -28.95 3.94
CA MET A 230 11.02 -29.57 4.78
C MET A 230 12.45 -29.26 4.33
N THR A 231 12.62 -28.89 3.05
CA THR A 231 13.91 -28.51 2.46
C THR A 231 14.31 -27.08 2.79
N ASP A 232 13.36 -26.24 3.19
CA ASP A 232 13.58 -24.81 3.31
C ASP A 232 14.07 -24.44 4.71
N ARG A 233 15.09 -23.60 4.76
CA ARG A 233 15.71 -23.02 5.95
C ARG A 233 15.35 -21.54 5.98
N VAL A 234 14.22 -21.26 6.61
CA VAL A 234 13.69 -19.91 6.74
C VAL A 234 14.48 -19.16 7.82
N ARG A 235 14.95 -17.95 7.50
CA ARG A 235 15.60 -17.01 8.42
C ARG A 235 14.86 -15.69 8.38
N VAL A 236 14.34 -15.25 9.52
CA VAL A 236 13.65 -13.97 9.63
C VAL A 236 14.62 -12.89 10.10
N ARG A 237 14.65 -11.75 9.42
CA ARG A 237 15.50 -10.60 9.74
C ARG A 237 14.69 -9.30 9.76
N PRO A 238 15.07 -8.31 10.59
CA PRO A 238 14.50 -6.98 10.50
C PRO A 238 14.99 -6.28 9.23
N ALA A 239 14.15 -5.43 8.65
CA ALA A 239 14.53 -4.56 7.55
C ALA A 239 15.56 -3.51 7.97
N GLU A 240 16.51 -3.21 7.07
CA GLU A 240 17.48 -2.14 7.25
C GLU A 240 16.92 -0.81 6.72
N ARG A 241 17.09 0.26 7.51
CA ARG A 241 16.64 1.61 7.17
C ARG A 241 17.76 2.37 6.47
N ILE A 242 17.52 2.81 5.25
CA ILE A 242 18.40 3.72 4.50
C ILE A 242 17.86 5.14 4.63
N GLY A 243 18.58 5.98 5.37
CA GLY A 243 18.25 7.39 5.56
C GLY A 243 18.69 8.26 4.38
N TYR A 244 17.87 9.23 3.98
CA TYR A 244 18.24 10.23 2.99
C TYR A 244 17.61 11.60 3.29
N ASP A 245 18.24 12.65 2.79
CA ASP A 245 17.77 14.03 2.97
C ASP A 245 17.05 14.53 1.71
N ILE A 246 15.90 15.19 1.93
CA ILE A 246 15.13 15.85 0.89
C ILE A 246 15.33 17.35 1.02
N GLU A 247 16.02 17.95 0.05
CA GLU A 247 16.17 19.40 -0.07
C GLU A 247 15.55 19.85 -1.40
N ALA A 248 14.55 20.72 -1.35
CA ALA A 248 13.87 21.20 -2.55
C ALA A 248 13.46 22.67 -2.47
N ARG A 249 13.43 23.32 -3.63
CA ARG A 249 12.92 24.68 -3.81
C ARG A 249 11.73 24.67 -4.75
N ILE A 250 10.61 25.19 -4.29
CA ILE A 250 9.41 25.37 -5.11
C ILE A 250 9.32 26.82 -5.59
N TYR A 251 8.90 27.00 -6.84
CA TYR A 251 8.71 28.30 -7.47
C TYR A 251 7.24 28.44 -7.89
N PRO A 252 6.36 28.97 -7.03
CA PRO A 252 4.96 29.21 -7.37
C PRO A 252 4.79 30.41 -8.30
N PHE A 253 3.63 30.48 -8.97
CA PHE A 253 3.23 31.70 -9.66
C PHE A 253 2.94 32.83 -8.65
N ALA A 254 3.09 34.08 -9.09
CA ALA A 254 2.77 35.24 -8.27
C ALA A 254 1.29 35.21 -7.82
N GLY A 255 1.07 35.13 -6.50
CA GLY A 255 -0.24 35.04 -5.88
C GLY A 255 -0.19 35.33 -4.38
N PRO A 256 -1.35 35.55 -3.73
CA PRO A 256 -1.41 36.00 -2.34
C PRO A 256 -1.01 34.94 -1.30
N ASP A 257 -1.22 33.65 -1.59
CA ASP A 257 -1.17 32.58 -0.57
C ASP A 257 -0.01 31.59 -0.79
N GLN A 258 1.22 32.08 -0.72
CA GLN A 258 2.43 31.25 -0.87
C GLN A 258 2.61 30.22 0.25
N ASP A 259 2.27 30.58 1.48
CA ASP A 259 2.38 29.69 2.64
C ASP A 259 1.43 28.49 2.50
N LEU A 260 0.22 28.71 1.98
CA LEU A 260 -0.75 27.65 1.72
C LEU A 260 -0.26 26.66 0.65
N ILE A 261 0.43 27.17 -0.38
CA ILE A 261 1.02 26.32 -1.42
C ILE A 261 2.12 25.44 -0.83
N LEU A 262 2.98 26.01 0.03
CA LEU A 262 4.04 25.26 0.70
C LEU A 262 3.46 24.19 1.64
N GLU A 263 2.45 24.53 2.44
CA GLU A 263 1.77 23.57 3.32
C GLU A 263 1.14 22.42 2.51
N THR A 264 0.48 22.75 1.39
CA THR A 264 -0.12 21.75 0.49
C THR A 264 0.95 20.83 -0.14
N ALA A 265 2.08 21.40 -0.55
CA ALA A 265 3.20 20.64 -1.12
C ALA A 265 3.81 19.69 -0.08
N LEU A 266 4.03 20.17 1.15
CA LEU A 266 4.53 19.35 2.25
C LEU A 266 3.55 18.23 2.61
N ALA A 267 2.24 18.51 2.67
CA ALA A 267 1.23 17.50 2.94
C ALA A 267 1.18 16.41 1.85
N LYS A 268 1.30 16.78 0.57
CA LYS A 268 1.41 15.80 -0.51
C LYS A 268 2.70 15.00 -0.46
N LEU A 269 3.83 15.63 -0.16
CA LEU A 269 5.11 14.94 -0.01
C LEU A 269 5.05 13.93 1.14
N ASP A 270 4.54 14.31 2.31
CA ASP A 270 4.37 13.39 3.46
C ASP A 270 3.43 12.21 3.13
N ALA A 271 2.34 12.46 2.41
CA ALA A 271 1.45 11.40 1.94
C ALA A 271 2.19 10.43 0.99
N TYR A 272 2.95 10.96 0.04
CA TYR A 272 3.78 10.15 -0.86
C TYR A 272 4.84 9.35 -0.10
N LEU A 273 5.57 9.96 0.84
CA LEU A 273 6.60 9.28 1.63
C LEU A 273 6.02 8.12 2.44
N LYS A 274 4.83 8.28 3.03
CA LYS A 274 4.12 7.19 3.74
C LYS A 274 3.74 6.03 2.82
N GLU A 275 3.38 6.31 1.57
CA GLU A 275 3.06 5.30 0.57
C GLU A 275 4.33 4.63 0.01
N ALA A 276 5.37 5.42 -0.25
CA ALA A 276 6.66 4.98 -0.78
C ALA A 276 7.46 4.15 0.23
N ARG A 277 7.16 4.26 1.52
CA ARG A 277 7.79 3.46 2.57
C ARG A 277 7.41 1.97 2.47
N ARG A 278 8.11 1.25 1.60
CA ARG A 278 7.97 -0.18 1.29
C ARG A 278 9.35 -0.79 1.09
N LEU A 279 9.44 -2.11 1.20
CA LEU A 279 10.70 -2.84 0.99
C LEU A 279 11.08 -2.84 -0.49
N GLY A 280 12.38 -2.66 -0.78
CA GLY A 280 12.92 -2.70 -2.15
C GLY A 280 12.36 -1.64 -3.09
N ARG A 281 11.83 -0.53 -2.54
CA ARG A 281 11.42 0.61 -3.35
C ARG A 281 12.56 1.62 -3.42
N ASP A 282 13.00 1.90 -4.63
CA ASP A 282 14.10 2.81 -4.90
C ASP A 282 13.77 4.24 -4.47
N ILE A 283 14.82 5.03 -4.24
CA ILE A 283 14.69 6.47 -4.03
C ILE A 283 14.59 7.12 -5.41
N GLU A 284 13.38 7.49 -5.85
CA GLU A 284 13.19 8.14 -7.16
C GLU A 284 13.04 9.68 -7.04
N PRO A 285 14.04 10.50 -7.43
CA PRO A 285 13.98 11.96 -7.41
C PRO A 285 12.82 12.52 -8.24
N SER A 286 12.46 11.84 -9.33
CA SER A 286 11.34 12.22 -10.19
C SER A 286 9.99 12.15 -9.46
N ALA A 287 9.81 11.16 -8.57
CA ALA A 287 8.60 11.00 -7.78
C ALA A 287 8.49 12.06 -6.67
N HIS A 288 9.61 12.41 -6.02
CA HIS A 288 9.67 13.54 -5.08
C HIS A 288 9.32 14.87 -5.77
N THR A 289 9.86 15.09 -6.97
CA THR A 289 9.55 16.26 -7.79
C THR A 289 8.07 16.31 -8.15
N ALA A 290 7.48 15.17 -8.53
CA ALA A 290 6.06 15.06 -8.87
C ALA A 290 5.15 15.30 -7.65
N ALA A 291 5.52 14.80 -6.46
CA ALA A 291 4.77 15.01 -5.23
C ALA A 291 4.73 16.48 -4.81
N LEU A 292 5.85 17.20 -4.98
CA LEU A 292 5.98 18.63 -4.71
C LEU A 292 5.29 19.52 -5.76
N PHE A 293 4.97 18.99 -6.93
CA PHE A 293 4.28 19.72 -7.99
C PHE A 293 2.77 19.82 -7.70
N VAL A 294 2.40 20.80 -6.87
CA VAL A 294 1.00 21.10 -6.51
C VAL A 294 0.42 22.21 -7.38
N GLY A 295 -0.90 22.41 -7.29
CA GLY A 295 -1.58 23.46 -8.04
C GLY A 295 -0.91 24.82 -7.81
N ASN A 296 -0.69 25.58 -8.88
CA ASN A 296 -0.03 26.89 -8.89
C ASN A 296 1.49 26.89 -8.63
N VAL A 297 2.15 25.72 -8.63
CA VAL A 297 3.62 25.61 -8.72
C VAL A 297 4.06 25.60 -10.19
N ALA A 298 4.96 26.51 -10.57
CA ALA A 298 5.48 26.58 -11.94
C ALA A 298 6.69 25.67 -12.15
N ARG A 299 7.55 25.57 -11.13
CA ARG A 299 8.79 24.79 -11.19
C ARG A 299 9.16 24.26 -9.80
N VAL A 300 9.67 23.04 -9.77
CA VAL A 300 10.31 22.44 -8.59
C VAL A 300 11.77 22.19 -8.94
N GLU A 301 12.67 22.60 -8.05
CA GLU A 301 14.10 22.33 -8.11
C GLU A 301 14.45 21.42 -6.93
N LEU A 302 14.66 20.14 -7.20
CA LEU A 302 15.11 19.18 -6.21
C LEU A 302 16.64 19.22 -6.14
N ILE A 303 17.19 19.54 -4.97
CA ILE A 303 18.62 19.63 -4.71
C ILE A 303 19.16 18.28 -4.22
N SER A 304 18.40 17.62 -3.34
CA SER A 304 18.68 16.26 -2.85
C SER A 304 17.37 15.49 -2.69
N PRO A 305 17.30 14.19 -3.05
CA PRO A 305 18.34 13.38 -3.68
C PRO A 305 18.54 13.73 -5.17
N ALA A 306 19.79 13.82 -5.62
CA ALA A 306 20.13 14.23 -7.00
C ALA A 306 20.16 13.07 -8.01
N VAL A 307 20.31 11.83 -7.52
CA VAL A 307 20.43 10.61 -8.33
C VAL A 307 19.59 9.53 -7.66
N ASP A 308 19.06 8.63 -8.49
CA ASP A 308 18.35 7.44 -8.04
C ASP A 308 19.25 6.62 -7.10
N GLY A 309 18.70 6.24 -5.95
CA GLY A 309 19.35 5.36 -5.00
C GLY A 309 18.68 3.99 -5.04
N PRO A 310 19.31 2.95 -5.63
CA PRO A 310 18.72 1.62 -5.63
C PRO A 310 18.63 1.09 -4.20
N ILE A 311 17.50 0.49 -3.86
CA ILE A 311 17.22 -0.08 -2.55
C ILE A 311 16.98 -1.58 -2.72
N ASP A 312 17.71 -2.37 -1.94
CA ASP A 312 17.54 -3.81 -1.94
C ASP A 312 16.21 -4.23 -1.29
N LEU A 313 15.72 -5.43 -1.60
CA LEU A 313 14.50 -6.00 -1.02
C LEU A 313 14.60 -6.27 0.50
N SER A 314 15.82 -6.24 1.06
CA SER A 314 16.06 -6.25 2.52
C SER A 314 16.03 -4.86 3.18
N GLN A 315 15.93 -3.80 2.37
CA GLN A 315 16.06 -2.41 2.79
C GLN A 315 14.78 -1.60 2.51
N PHE A 316 14.60 -0.51 3.24
CA PHE A 316 13.62 0.52 2.90
C PHE A 316 14.24 1.91 3.08
N ALA A 317 13.85 2.83 2.20
CA ALA A 317 14.24 4.22 2.30
C ALA A 317 13.28 5.02 3.20
N ASP A 318 13.83 5.95 3.97
CA ASP A 318 13.06 6.86 4.82
C ASP A 318 13.77 8.21 4.92
N ALA A 319 13.03 9.30 4.85
CA ALA A 319 13.63 10.63 4.89
C ALA A 319 14.09 10.98 6.32
N ASP A 320 15.35 11.39 6.48
CA ASP A 320 15.88 11.88 7.76
C ASP A 320 15.54 13.35 7.98
N THR A 321 15.75 14.18 6.96
CA THR A 321 15.38 15.59 6.97
C THR A 321 14.61 15.98 5.72
N ILE A 322 13.67 16.91 5.90
CA ILE A 322 12.84 17.46 4.83
C ILE A 322 12.96 18.98 4.92
N ASP A 323 13.70 19.58 3.99
CA ASP A 323 13.84 21.03 3.84
C ASP A 323 13.25 21.46 2.49
N VAL A 324 12.02 21.99 2.55
CA VAL A 324 11.33 22.52 1.36
C VAL A 324 11.06 23.99 1.58
N SER A 325 11.54 24.81 0.65
CA SER A 325 11.44 26.27 0.75
C SER A 325 10.97 26.91 -0.56
N ILE A 326 10.50 28.15 -0.47
CA ILE A 326 10.08 28.92 -1.64
C ILE A 326 11.29 29.64 -2.21
N GLY A 327 11.70 29.27 -3.43
CA GLY A 327 12.86 29.84 -4.11
C GLY A 327 12.62 31.20 -4.78
N GLY A 328 11.36 31.63 -4.85
CA GLY A 328 10.90 32.86 -5.50
C GLY A 328 9.64 32.65 -6.33
N THR A 329 9.10 33.70 -6.91
CA THR A 329 7.88 33.63 -7.76
C THR A 329 8.19 33.72 -9.25
N VAL A 330 7.41 33.00 -10.04
CA VAL A 330 7.41 33.09 -11.51
C VAL A 330 6.20 33.90 -11.99
N TRP A 331 6.37 34.61 -13.11
CA TRP A 331 5.32 35.40 -13.76
C TRP A 331 4.71 34.65 -14.94
#